data_AF-A0A7Y2HD93-F1
#
_entry.id   AF-A0A7Y2HD93-F1
#
_cell.length_a   1.000
_cell.length_b   1.000
_cell.length_c   1.000
_cell.angle_alpha   90.00
_cell.angle_beta   90.00
_cell.angle_gamma   90.00
#
_symmetry.space_group_name_H-M   'P 1'
#
loop_
_entity.id
_entity.type
_entity.pdbx_description
1 polymer ?
#
loop_
_entity_poly.entity_id
_entity_poly.type
_entity_poly.pdbx_seq_one_letter_code
_entity_poly.pdbx_strand_id
1 'polypeptide(L)'
;MKSLLFYFQIFLFVFTVSCLHGSESDKWEETLRVKLNQLIGNKDYSFQALNIDPSGQMLSGKGTFFKKKDVAFSLKYDSSLGTAHFEGIMPSKSKVKIDAGQVKSMLGKKVKEMIPDAIEKGLYLEKFNFTYSKENNQISDFNLVFNALKNWEIFDFSNFSLEDIQTILHVVNPTDSKTRQVEGWIQGNTAIGGKVVKFRAELNPQKEELAFVAQAYDIKLLSSLGTIIGDTKLGGISIPQDVFDVALPTSTFTIMPYKDQLQLNAECDLGEIDGYVQKKKKPGKKDNKYEYMITILPGDGFKPSRIHEKLKILDKIDLSNQKIVFSSEKKSKEDVKKSSYADRLKSGINKGCSMVANFDLTKVKLDHLIGVKNLVLSSPLTAKLDQMVLQSSIDAEIAMGPTATLTEVQFQLRPSPKDFSIALLGVMKTQIEDDLLEFKGGVELVLSDQSLNFLAMMEGEWDDPMGI
;
A
#
# COMPACT_ATOMS: atom_id res chain seq x y z
N MET A 1 -50.08 -21.25 -22.57
CA MET A 1 -49.45 -21.53 -23.88
C MET A 1 -49.74 -20.49 -24.98
N LYS A 2 -50.49 -19.40 -24.74
CA LYS A 2 -50.69 -18.29 -25.70
C LYS A 2 -49.84 -17.03 -25.43
N SER A 3 -48.86 -17.10 -24.52
CA SER A 3 -47.91 -16.02 -24.21
C SER A 3 -46.49 -16.26 -24.74
N LEU A 4 -46.26 -17.37 -25.45
CA LEU A 4 -44.94 -17.73 -26.01
C LEU A 4 -44.67 -17.12 -27.40
N LEU A 5 -45.70 -16.65 -28.12
CA LEU A 5 -45.54 -16.02 -29.44
C LEU A 5 -45.16 -14.53 -29.39
N PHE A 6 -45.19 -13.88 -28.22
CA PHE A 6 -44.96 -12.44 -28.09
C PHE A 6 -43.47 -12.06 -27.89
N TYR A 7 -42.61 -13.05 -27.65
CA TYR A 7 -41.16 -12.90 -27.54
C TYR A 7 -40.44 -13.09 -28.89
N PHE A 8 -41.18 -13.50 -29.92
CA PHE A 8 -40.71 -13.61 -31.31
C PHE A 8 -40.50 -12.22 -31.98
N GLN A 9 -41.10 -11.14 -31.45
CA GLN A 9 -41.19 -9.84 -32.12
C GLN A 9 -39.99 -8.90 -32.00
N ILE A 10 -39.02 -9.13 -31.10
CA ILE A 10 -37.84 -8.23 -31.02
C ILE A 10 -36.94 -8.39 -32.25
N PHE A 11 -37.01 -9.54 -32.94
CA PHE A 11 -36.21 -9.79 -34.14
C PHE A 11 -37.03 -10.18 -35.38
N LEU A 12 -38.28 -10.68 -35.28
CA LEU A 12 -39.07 -10.94 -36.50
C LEU A 12 -39.47 -9.67 -37.26
N PHE A 13 -39.40 -8.51 -36.62
CA PHE A 13 -39.59 -7.23 -37.31
C PHE A 13 -38.38 -6.83 -38.19
N VAL A 14 -37.23 -7.51 -38.05
CA VAL A 14 -36.04 -7.25 -38.87
C VAL A 14 -36.11 -7.97 -40.24
N PHE A 15 -37.03 -8.92 -40.46
CA PHE A 15 -37.04 -9.73 -41.69
C PHE A 15 -38.37 -9.82 -42.47
N THR A 16 -39.36 -9.01 -42.11
CA THR A 16 -40.52 -8.75 -43.00
C THR A 16 -40.73 -7.24 -42.96
N VAL A 17 -40.24 -6.44 -43.89
CA VAL A 17 -40.82 -6.27 -45.22
C VAL A 17 -39.85 -5.41 -46.03
N SER A 18 -39.56 -5.83 -47.25
CA SER A 18 -39.19 -4.92 -48.33
C SER A 18 -40.33 -3.93 -48.54
N CYS A 19 -40.20 -2.66 -48.14
CA CYS A 19 -40.97 -1.51 -48.65
C CYS A 19 -40.27 -0.23 -48.15
N LEU A 20 -39.59 0.52 -49.02
CA LEU A 20 -40.14 1.70 -49.70
C LEU A 20 -40.61 2.81 -48.73
N HIS A 21 -39.75 3.81 -48.58
CA HIS A 21 -40.06 5.24 -48.47
C HIS A 21 -41.23 5.66 -47.57
N GLY A 22 -40.89 6.19 -46.39
CA GLY A 22 -41.69 7.18 -45.66
C GLY A 22 -42.48 6.64 -44.47
N SER A 23 -42.31 7.30 -43.31
CA SER A 23 -43.13 7.19 -42.09
C SER A 23 -42.94 6.00 -41.12
N GLU A 24 -41.96 5.10 -41.31
CA GLU A 24 -41.77 3.95 -40.40
C GLU A 24 -40.89 4.20 -39.16
N SER A 25 -40.17 5.32 -39.06
CA SER A 25 -39.32 5.65 -37.90
C SER A 25 -40.10 5.60 -36.59
N ASP A 26 -41.30 6.19 -36.58
CA ASP A 26 -42.12 6.35 -35.37
C ASP A 26 -42.60 5.01 -34.81
N LYS A 27 -42.77 3.99 -35.66
CA LYS A 27 -43.15 2.62 -35.24
C LYS A 27 -41.99 1.88 -34.58
N TRP A 28 -40.77 2.08 -35.07
CA TRP A 28 -39.56 1.49 -34.51
C TRP A 28 -39.20 2.10 -33.17
N GLU A 29 -39.30 3.43 -33.05
CA GLU A 29 -39.08 4.14 -31.79
C GLU A 29 -40.04 3.68 -30.70
N GLU A 30 -41.35 3.58 -31.00
CA GLU A 30 -42.36 3.12 -30.07
C GLU A 30 -42.11 1.67 -29.62
N THR A 31 -41.81 0.78 -30.57
CA THR A 31 -41.58 -0.65 -30.30
C THR A 31 -40.35 -0.85 -29.40
N LEU A 32 -39.23 -0.21 -29.75
CA LEU A 32 -38.00 -0.28 -28.97
C LEU A 32 -38.20 0.33 -27.59
N ARG A 33 -38.90 1.46 -27.49
CA ARG A 33 -39.24 2.11 -26.23
C ARG A 33 -40.05 1.18 -25.34
N VAL A 34 -41.14 0.60 -25.84
CA VAL A 34 -41.99 -0.32 -25.07
C VAL A 34 -41.19 -1.53 -24.59
N LYS A 35 -40.33 -2.11 -25.43
CA LYS A 35 -39.54 -3.29 -25.06
C LYS A 35 -38.45 -2.99 -24.05
N LEU A 36 -37.70 -1.89 -24.20
CA LEU A 36 -36.74 -1.46 -23.18
C LEU A 36 -37.45 -1.10 -21.88
N ASN A 37 -38.60 -0.43 -21.97
CA ASN A 37 -39.42 -0.11 -20.81
C ASN A 37 -39.90 -1.38 -20.09
N GLN A 38 -40.23 -2.45 -20.81
CA GLN A 38 -40.59 -3.75 -20.23
C GLN A 38 -39.38 -4.46 -19.62
N LEU A 39 -38.23 -4.47 -20.29
CA LEU A 39 -37.02 -5.15 -19.86
C LEU A 39 -36.34 -4.48 -18.65
N ILE A 40 -36.40 -3.14 -18.61
CA ILE A 40 -35.74 -2.31 -17.60
C ILE A 40 -36.74 -1.81 -16.53
N GLY A 41 -38.04 -1.89 -16.81
CA GLY A 41 -39.11 -1.49 -15.89
C GLY A 41 -39.28 0.03 -15.74
N ASN A 42 -39.18 0.80 -16.83
CA ASN A 42 -39.27 2.27 -16.75
C ASN A 42 -40.08 2.91 -17.90
N LYS A 43 -40.38 4.22 -17.85
CA LYS A 43 -41.06 4.99 -18.91
C LYS A 43 -40.22 6.17 -19.44
N ASP A 44 -38.99 6.35 -18.97
CA ASP A 44 -38.18 7.54 -19.23
C ASP A 44 -37.21 7.41 -20.43
N TYR A 45 -37.32 6.33 -21.22
CA TYR A 45 -36.54 6.17 -22.44
C TYR A 45 -37.28 6.77 -23.64
N SER A 46 -36.57 7.55 -24.45
CA SER A 46 -37.08 8.04 -25.73
C SER A 46 -35.98 8.05 -26.78
N PHE A 47 -36.37 7.95 -28.03
CA PHE A 47 -35.47 8.00 -29.18
C PHE A 47 -35.67 9.33 -29.89
N GLN A 48 -34.58 9.89 -30.42
CA GLN A 48 -34.58 11.20 -31.09
C GLN A 48 -34.14 11.06 -32.55
N ALA A 49 -33.24 10.13 -32.82
CA ALA A 49 -32.79 9.80 -34.16
C ALA A 49 -32.42 8.31 -34.18
N LEU A 50 -32.89 7.60 -35.20
CA LEU A 50 -32.57 6.20 -35.46
C LEU A 50 -31.87 6.07 -36.81
N ASN A 51 -30.84 5.24 -36.85
CA ASN A 51 -30.19 4.77 -38.05
C ASN A 51 -30.18 3.23 -38.03
N ILE A 52 -30.72 2.62 -39.08
CA ILE A 52 -30.81 1.17 -39.23
C ILE A 52 -29.85 0.78 -40.35
N ASP A 53 -28.91 -0.11 -40.04
CA ASP A 53 -28.01 -0.65 -41.05
C ASP A 53 -28.80 -1.48 -42.08
N PRO A 54 -28.45 -1.46 -43.39
CA PRO A 54 -29.18 -2.21 -44.42
C PRO A 54 -29.24 -3.73 -44.18
N SER A 55 -28.31 -4.30 -43.40
CA SER A 55 -28.36 -5.71 -42.99
C SER A 55 -29.40 -5.99 -41.90
N GLY A 56 -29.94 -4.96 -41.24
CA GLY A 56 -30.84 -5.07 -40.12
C GLY A 56 -30.21 -5.59 -38.82
N GLN A 57 -28.91 -5.90 -38.82
CA GLN A 57 -28.21 -6.46 -37.65
C GLN A 57 -27.73 -5.39 -36.65
N MET A 58 -27.76 -4.12 -37.05
CA MET A 58 -27.31 -3.00 -36.24
C MET A 58 -28.28 -1.83 -36.32
N LEU A 59 -28.64 -1.31 -35.14
CA LEU A 59 -29.37 -0.07 -34.94
C LEU A 59 -28.47 0.90 -34.17
N SER A 60 -28.48 2.17 -34.52
CA SER A 60 -27.78 3.20 -33.74
C SER A 60 -28.54 4.51 -33.75
N GLY A 61 -28.19 5.45 -32.88
CA GLY A 61 -28.92 6.69 -32.81
C GLY A 61 -28.59 7.56 -31.61
N LYS A 62 -29.48 8.54 -31.37
CA LYS A 62 -29.49 9.34 -30.15
C LYS A 62 -30.83 9.21 -29.45
N GLY A 63 -30.80 9.24 -28.12
CA GLY A 63 -32.02 9.18 -27.32
C GLY A 63 -31.86 9.82 -25.96
N THR A 64 -32.95 9.75 -25.19
CA THR A 64 -32.95 10.09 -23.77
C THR A 64 -32.86 8.83 -22.94
N PHE A 65 -31.82 8.71 -22.11
CA PHE A 65 -31.63 7.61 -21.17
C PHE A 65 -31.27 8.17 -19.80
N PHE A 66 -31.83 7.60 -18.73
CA PHE A 66 -31.60 8.08 -17.36
C PHE A 66 -31.83 9.60 -17.20
N LYS A 67 -32.85 10.13 -17.91
CA LYS A 67 -33.21 11.55 -17.96
C LYS A 67 -32.11 12.46 -18.56
N LYS A 68 -31.19 11.90 -19.34
CA LYS A 68 -30.19 12.64 -20.14
C LYS A 68 -30.50 12.49 -21.61
N LYS A 69 -30.61 13.62 -22.30
CA LYS A 69 -30.80 13.72 -23.75
C LYS A 69 -29.47 13.50 -24.48
N ASP A 70 -29.55 13.28 -25.79
CA ASP A 70 -28.41 13.19 -26.70
C ASP A 70 -27.43 12.05 -26.37
N VAL A 71 -27.90 11.03 -25.66
CA VAL A 71 -27.13 9.81 -25.39
C VAL A 71 -27.03 9.04 -26.70
N ALA A 72 -25.81 8.86 -27.19
CA ALA A 72 -25.57 8.03 -28.36
C ALA A 72 -25.78 6.57 -27.96
N PHE A 73 -26.41 5.77 -28.81
CA PHE A 73 -26.58 4.36 -28.54
C PHE A 73 -26.38 3.51 -29.78
N SER A 74 -26.08 2.24 -29.54
CA SER A 74 -26.07 1.19 -30.56
C SER A 74 -26.71 -0.10 -30.01
N LEU A 75 -27.31 -0.87 -30.89
CA LEU A 75 -27.88 -2.18 -30.62
C LEU A 75 -27.43 -3.10 -31.75
N LYS A 76 -26.70 -4.17 -31.40
CA LYS A 76 -26.21 -5.18 -32.33
C LYS A 76 -26.84 -6.53 -32.00
N TYR A 77 -27.35 -7.23 -33.01
CA TYR A 77 -27.85 -8.59 -32.83
C TYR A 77 -26.88 -9.61 -33.41
N ASP A 78 -26.62 -10.66 -32.63
CA ASP A 78 -25.91 -11.83 -33.06
C ASP A 78 -26.90 -12.99 -33.24
N SER A 79 -27.19 -13.32 -34.50
CA SER A 79 -28.11 -14.41 -34.84
C SER A 79 -27.55 -15.79 -34.52
N SER A 80 -26.22 -15.95 -34.49
CA SER A 80 -25.58 -17.22 -34.20
C SER A 80 -25.68 -17.59 -32.72
N LEU A 81 -25.57 -16.58 -31.85
CA LEU A 81 -25.68 -16.72 -30.40
C LEU A 81 -27.08 -16.45 -29.88
N GLY A 82 -27.98 -15.89 -30.69
CA GLY A 82 -29.31 -15.49 -30.25
C GLY A 82 -29.29 -14.37 -29.22
N THR A 83 -28.28 -13.50 -29.25
CA THR A 83 -28.09 -12.42 -28.26
C THR A 83 -28.20 -11.04 -28.90
N ALA A 84 -28.74 -10.07 -28.15
CA ALA A 84 -28.73 -8.66 -28.54
C ALA A 84 -27.89 -7.85 -27.56
N HIS A 85 -26.91 -7.10 -28.06
CA HIS A 85 -26.05 -6.24 -27.26
C HIS A 85 -26.42 -4.78 -27.46
N PHE A 86 -26.83 -4.11 -26.39
CA PHE A 86 -27.14 -2.69 -26.38
C PHE A 86 -26.02 -1.93 -25.67
N GLU A 87 -25.54 -0.84 -26.25
CA GLU A 87 -24.60 0.10 -25.60
C GLU A 87 -25.14 1.53 -25.71
N GLY A 88 -25.10 2.28 -24.61
CA GLY A 88 -25.39 3.70 -24.56
C GLY A 88 -24.18 4.48 -24.01
N ILE A 89 -23.78 5.52 -24.73
CA ILE A 89 -22.67 6.43 -24.41
C ILE A 89 -23.25 7.79 -24.06
N MET A 90 -23.01 8.22 -22.83
CA MET A 90 -23.48 9.50 -22.31
C MET A 90 -22.72 10.66 -22.95
N PRO A 91 -23.36 11.83 -23.12
CA PRO A 91 -22.64 13.05 -23.50
C PRO A 91 -21.53 13.37 -22.48
N SER A 92 -20.44 13.99 -22.93
CA SER A 92 -19.25 14.25 -22.10
C SER A 92 -19.60 14.94 -20.76
N LYS A 93 -19.02 14.42 -19.66
CA LYS A 93 -19.22 14.91 -18.28
C LYS A 93 -20.69 15.02 -17.84
N SER A 94 -21.58 14.21 -18.43
CA SER A 94 -23.00 14.20 -18.06
C SER A 94 -23.18 13.68 -16.64
N LYS A 95 -23.21 14.59 -15.66
CA LYS A 95 -23.59 14.27 -14.27
C LYS A 95 -24.98 13.64 -14.28
N VAL A 96 -25.03 12.31 -14.29
CA VAL A 96 -26.23 11.54 -14.01
C VAL A 96 -26.35 11.52 -12.50
N LYS A 97 -27.43 12.07 -11.95
CA LYS A 97 -27.74 11.83 -10.53
C LYS A 97 -28.06 10.35 -10.41
N ILE A 98 -27.12 9.57 -9.87
CA ILE A 98 -27.23 8.11 -9.69
C ILE A 98 -28.12 7.80 -8.48
N ASP A 99 -29.29 8.43 -8.43
CA ASP A 99 -30.38 8.09 -7.51
C ASP A 99 -31.62 7.67 -8.30
N ALA A 100 -31.45 7.41 -9.60
CA ALA A 100 -32.51 6.85 -10.42
C ALA A 100 -32.83 5.45 -9.87
N GLY A 101 -34.06 5.26 -9.36
CA GLY A 101 -34.55 3.94 -8.95
C GLY A 101 -34.37 2.84 -10.00
N GLN A 102 -34.16 3.22 -11.27
CA GLN A 102 -33.75 2.41 -12.42
C GLN A 102 -32.44 1.63 -12.22
N VAL A 103 -31.38 2.31 -11.76
CA VAL A 103 -30.08 1.66 -11.56
C VAL A 103 -30.15 0.75 -10.32
N LYS A 104 -30.91 1.17 -9.31
CA LYS A 104 -31.20 0.36 -8.12
C LYS A 104 -31.95 -0.93 -8.45
N SER A 105 -32.93 -0.91 -9.37
CA SER A 105 -33.70 -2.12 -9.71
C SER A 105 -32.84 -3.19 -10.38
N MET A 106 -31.86 -2.79 -11.20
CA MET A 106 -30.92 -3.72 -11.83
C MET A 106 -29.81 -4.18 -10.89
N LEU A 107 -29.22 -3.29 -10.09
CA LEU A 107 -28.15 -3.67 -9.14
C LEU A 107 -28.68 -4.39 -7.89
N GLY A 108 -29.95 -4.18 -7.52
CA GLY A 108 -30.54 -4.67 -6.27
C GLY A 108 -30.17 -3.85 -5.03
N LYS A 109 -29.14 -3.01 -5.15
CA LYS A 109 -28.66 -2.08 -4.12
C LYS A 109 -28.49 -0.69 -4.72
N LYS A 110 -28.34 0.32 -3.87
CA LYS A 110 -28.04 1.67 -4.37
C LYS A 110 -26.55 1.74 -4.75
N VAL A 111 -26.22 2.42 -5.85
CA VAL A 111 -24.81 2.61 -6.27
C VAL A 111 -23.96 3.23 -5.14
N LYS A 112 -24.54 4.16 -4.40
CA LYS A 112 -23.89 4.78 -3.23
C LYS A 112 -23.54 3.80 -2.11
N GLU A 113 -24.18 2.65 -2.03
CA GLU A 113 -23.85 1.60 -1.04
C GLU A 113 -22.63 0.79 -1.48
N MET A 114 -22.23 0.87 -2.75
CA MET A 114 -21.14 0.09 -3.35
C MET A 114 -19.88 0.91 -3.59
N ILE A 115 -20.00 2.23 -3.69
CA ILE A 115 -18.90 3.12 -4.04
C ILE A 115 -18.47 3.94 -2.80
N PRO A 116 -17.18 4.25 -2.63
CA PRO A 116 -16.71 5.17 -1.60
C PRO A 116 -17.35 6.54 -1.65
N ASP A 117 -17.81 7.02 -0.50
CA ASP A 117 -18.48 8.32 -0.32
C ASP A 117 -17.60 9.50 -0.79
N ALA A 118 -16.28 9.33 -0.73
CA ALA A 118 -15.29 10.32 -1.15
C ALA A 118 -15.39 10.67 -2.64
N ILE A 119 -15.76 9.71 -3.50
CA ILE A 119 -15.89 9.93 -4.95
C ILE A 119 -17.34 10.02 -5.42
N GLU A 120 -18.31 9.55 -4.62
CA GLU A 120 -19.73 9.46 -4.97
C GLU A 120 -20.29 10.76 -5.57
N LYS A 121 -20.04 11.91 -4.93
CA LYS A 121 -20.60 13.22 -5.35
C LYS A 121 -20.02 13.75 -6.67
N GLY A 122 -18.93 13.17 -7.14
CA GLY A 122 -18.21 13.57 -8.35
C GLY A 122 -18.35 12.60 -9.53
N LEU A 123 -19.02 11.46 -9.35
CA LEU A 123 -19.15 10.46 -10.40
C LEU A 123 -20.17 10.88 -11.46
N TYR A 124 -19.86 10.57 -12.71
CA TYR A 124 -20.79 10.62 -13.83
C TYR A 124 -20.75 9.31 -14.60
N LEU A 125 -21.92 8.88 -15.08
CA LEU A 125 -22.04 7.73 -15.96
C LEU A 125 -21.47 8.11 -17.33
N GLU A 126 -20.48 7.37 -17.80
CA GLU A 126 -19.91 7.51 -19.14
C GLU A 126 -20.63 6.61 -20.12
N LYS A 127 -20.80 5.34 -19.76
CA LYS A 127 -21.48 4.37 -20.61
C LYS A 127 -22.21 3.31 -19.79
N PHE A 128 -23.22 2.72 -20.42
CA PHE A 128 -23.89 1.55 -19.92
C PHE A 128 -24.14 0.58 -21.07
N ASN A 129 -24.15 -0.71 -20.80
CA ASN A 129 -24.52 -1.71 -21.80
C ASN A 129 -25.26 -2.86 -21.15
N PHE A 130 -26.03 -3.60 -21.94
CA PHE A 130 -26.60 -4.87 -21.52
C PHE A 130 -26.64 -5.86 -22.67
N THR A 131 -26.64 -7.14 -22.30
CA THR A 131 -26.84 -8.25 -23.23
C THR A 131 -28.16 -8.92 -22.91
N TYR A 132 -29.03 -9.01 -23.91
CA TYR A 132 -30.26 -9.78 -23.84
C TYR A 132 -30.04 -11.16 -24.49
N SER A 133 -30.43 -12.21 -23.78
CA SER A 133 -30.44 -13.59 -24.29
C SER A 133 -31.84 -13.98 -24.74
N LYS A 134 -31.98 -14.43 -25.99
CA LYS A 134 -33.24 -14.98 -26.51
C LYS A 134 -33.62 -16.30 -25.84
N GLU A 135 -32.64 -17.14 -25.54
CA GLU A 135 -32.87 -18.45 -24.92
C GLU A 135 -33.53 -18.31 -23.55
N ASN A 136 -32.98 -17.42 -22.72
CA ASN A 136 -33.48 -17.18 -21.36
C ASN A 136 -34.57 -16.10 -21.32
N ASN A 137 -34.77 -15.40 -22.44
CA ASN A 137 -35.70 -14.27 -22.56
C ASN A 137 -35.50 -13.21 -21.46
N GLN A 138 -34.25 -12.93 -21.14
CA GLN A 138 -33.84 -12.07 -20.03
C GLN A 138 -32.57 -11.31 -20.38
N ILE A 139 -32.28 -10.26 -19.61
CA ILE A 139 -30.97 -9.62 -19.65
C ILE A 139 -30.00 -10.54 -18.89
N SER A 140 -28.98 -11.04 -19.59
CA SER A 140 -27.93 -11.87 -18.98
C SER A 140 -26.93 -11.01 -18.21
N ASP A 141 -26.60 -9.83 -18.75
CA ASP A 141 -25.54 -8.97 -18.25
C ASP A 141 -25.93 -7.50 -18.36
N PHE A 142 -25.53 -6.71 -17.37
CA PHE A 142 -25.65 -5.24 -17.39
C PHE A 142 -24.38 -4.60 -16.83
N ASN A 143 -23.75 -3.72 -17.61
CA ASN A 143 -22.53 -3.02 -17.21
C ASN A 143 -22.77 -1.52 -17.12
N LEU A 144 -22.12 -0.90 -16.13
CA LEU A 144 -22.09 0.53 -15.91
C LEU A 144 -20.64 0.99 -15.75
N VAL A 145 -20.25 2.04 -16.47
CA VAL A 145 -18.93 2.66 -16.33
C VAL A 145 -19.09 4.11 -15.92
N PHE A 146 -18.53 4.44 -14.77
CA PHE A 146 -18.53 5.77 -14.19
C PHE A 146 -17.12 6.33 -14.20
N ASN A 147 -16.99 7.65 -14.39
CA ASN A 147 -15.75 8.36 -14.15
C ASN A 147 -15.96 9.44 -13.08
N ALA A 148 -14.92 9.76 -12.33
CA ALA A 148 -14.94 10.86 -11.38
C ALA A 148 -14.50 12.18 -12.03
N LEU A 149 -15.14 13.28 -11.65
CA LEU A 149 -14.74 14.63 -12.03
C LEU A 149 -13.65 15.24 -11.13
N LYS A 150 -13.37 14.58 -10.00
CA LYS A 150 -12.43 15.06 -8.99
C LYS A 150 -11.48 13.94 -8.62
N ASN A 151 -10.26 14.34 -8.32
CA ASN A 151 -9.28 13.46 -7.72
C ASN A 151 -9.75 13.02 -6.33
N TRP A 152 -9.32 11.85 -5.91
CA TRP A 152 -9.56 11.34 -4.57
C TRP A 152 -8.27 11.44 -3.77
N GLU A 153 -8.24 12.42 -2.87
CA GLU A 153 -7.25 12.49 -1.79
C GLU A 153 -7.53 11.33 -0.83
N ILE A 154 -6.83 10.21 -1.02
CA ILE A 154 -7.09 9.00 -0.22
C ILE A 154 -6.74 9.24 1.24
N PHE A 155 -5.64 9.95 1.48
CA PHE A 155 -5.20 10.28 2.82
C PHE A 155 -5.09 11.79 2.98
N ASP A 156 -5.84 12.34 3.94
CA ASP A 156 -5.80 13.77 4.32
C ASP A 156 -4.40 14.27 4.70
N PHE A 157 -3.45 13.36 4.92
CA PHE A 157 -2.09 13.64 5.40
C PHE A 157 -1.01 13.42 4.33
N SER A 158 -1.36 12.99 3.13
CA SER A 158 -0.41 12.65 2.07
C SER A 158 -0.53 13.59 0.87
N ASN A 159 0.51 13.62 0.03
CA ASN A 159 0.39 14.18 -1.32
C ASN A 159 -0.16 13.13 -2.31
N PHE A 160 -0.68 12.01 -1.78
CA PHE A 160 -1.18 10.91 -2.58
C PHE A 160 -2.64 11.15 -2.95
N SER A 161 -2.89 11.34 -4.24
CA SER A 161 -4.22 11.49 -4.81
C SER A 161 -4.39 10.51 -5.96
N LEU A 162 -5.55 9.85 -6.03
CA LEU A 162 -5.96 9.12 -7.22
C LEU A 162 -6.64 10.07 -8.20
N GLU A 163 -6.20 10.02 -9.44
CA GLU A 163 -6.70 10.77 -10.59
C GLU A 163 -7.35 9.82 -11.60
N ASP A 164 -8.03 10.36 -12.62
CA ASP A 164 -8.68 9.59 -13.70
C ASP A 164 -9.50 8.39 -13.19
N ILE A 165 -10.23 8.60 -12.10
CA ILE A 165 -10.88 7.50 -11.39
C ILE A 165 -12.04 6.98 -12.24
N GLN A 166 -12.03 5.67 -12.48
CA GLN A 166 -13.08 4.94 -13.16
C GLN A 166 -13.64 3.85 -12.26
N THR A 167 -14.96 3.77 -12.16
CA THR A 167 -15.68 2.68 -11.50
C THR A 167 -16.46 1.89 -12.52
N ILE A 168 -16.29 0.57 -12.54
CA ILE A 168 -17.05 -0.34 -13.39
C ILE A 168 -17.87 -1.25 -12.50
N LEU A 169 -19.15 -1.36 -12.80
CA LEU A 169 -20.07 -2.32 -12.19
C LEU A 169 -20.58 -3.26 -13.26
N HIS A 170 -20.54 -4.55 -12.99
CA HIS A 170 -21.09 -5.61 -13.82
C HIS A 170 -22.14 -6.37 -13.02
N VAL A 171 -23.32 -6.56 -13.61
CA VAL A 171 -24.43 -7.28 -13.01
C VAL A 171 -24.72 -8.49 -13.87
N VAL A 172 -24.65 -9.67 -13.28
CA VAL A 172 -25.07 -10.93 -13.87
C VAL A 172 -26.52 -11.19 -13.46
N ASN A 173 -27.35 -11.62 -14.42
CA ASN A 173 -28.79 -11.85 -14.24
C ASN A 173 -29.54 -10.66 -13.59
N PRO A 174 -29.37 -9.41 -14.10
CA PRO A 174 -29.96 -8.22 -13.49
C PRO A 174 -31.48 -8.28 -13.35
N THR A 175 -32.20 -9.09 -14.13
CA THR A 175 -33.66 -9.22 -14.07
C THR A 175 -34.17 -10.27 -13.08
N ASP A 176 -33.30 -11.15 -12.55
CA ASP A 176 -33.70 -12.20 -11.58
C ASP A 176 -33.07 -11.95 -10.22
N SER A 177 -33.85 -11.48 -9.25
CA SER A 177 -33.36 -11.18 -7.90
C SER A 177 -32.79 -12.39 -7.14
N LYS A 178 -33.09 -13.63 -7.55
CA LYS A 178 -32.59 -14.84 -6.87
C LYS A 178 -31.19 -15.24 -7.33
N THR A 179 -30.85 -14.97 -8.58
CA THR A 179 -29.58 -15.34 -9.21
C THR A 179 -28.69 -14.15 -9.54
N ARG A 180 -29.16 -12.94 -9.22
CA ARG A 180 -28.44 -11.69 -9.43
C ARG A 180 -27.13 -11.66 -8.67
N GLN A 181 -26.05 -11.34 -9.38
CA GLN A 181 -24.75 -11.07 -8.80
C GLN A 181 -24.26 -9.71 -9.27
N VAL A 182 -23.57 -8.98 -8.41
CA VAL A 182 -22.97 -7.70 -8.75
C VAL A 182 -21.50 -7.75 -8.42
N GLU A 183 -20.69 -7.52 -9.45
CA GLU A 183 -19.25 -7.39 -9.39
C GLU A 183 -18.85 -5.96 -9.76
N GLY A 184 -17.70 -5.52 -9.29
CA GLY A 184 -17.22 -4.22 -9.69
C GLY A 184 -15.79 -3.96 -9.30
N TRP A 185 -15.20 -2.96 -9.92
CA TRP A 185 -13.88 -2.48 -9.57
C TRP A 185 -13.80 -0.97 -9.70
N ILE A 186 -12.91 -0.39 -8.90
CA ILE A 186 -12.49 1.01 -9.01
C ILE A 186 -11.03 1.00 -9.44
N GLN A 187 -10.67 1.87 -10.37
CA GLN A 187 -9.30 2.11 -10.76
C GLN A 187 -9.02 3.61 -10.80
N GLY A 188 -7.76 3.98 -10.63
CA GLY A 188 -7.30 5.36 -10.74
C GLY A 188 -5.78 5.39 -10.91
N ASN A 189 -5.28 6.54 -11.34
CA ASN A 189 -3.85 6.76 -11.58
C ASN A 189 -3.26 7.64 -10.48
N THR A 190 -1.98 7.47 -10.20
CA THR A 190 -1.22 8.43 -9.38
C THR A 190 0.24 8.40 -9.81
N ALA A 191 1.00 9.44 -9.51
CA ALA A 191 2.43 9.43 -9.75
C ALA A 191 3.15 8.85 -8.52
N ILE A 192 4.00 7.83 -8.66
CA ILE A 192 4.90 7.33 -7.62
C ILE A 192 6.32 7.39 -8.15
N GLY A 193 7.21 8.09 -7.43
CA GLY A 193 8.61 8.21 -7.86
C GLY A 193 8.76 8.83 -9.26
N GLY A 194 7.84 9.72 -9.63
CA GLY A 194 7.79 10.36 -10.96
C GLY A 194 7.17 9.53 -12.07
N LYS A 195 6.73 8.29 -11.82
CA LYS A 195 6.06 7.43 -12.81
C LYS A 195 4.57 7.31 -12.53
N VAL A 196 3.75 7.32 -13.58
CA VAL A 196 2.31 7.07 -13.46
C VAL A 196 2.07 5.60 -13.18
N VAL A 197 1.36 5.32 -12.09
CA VAL A 197 1.02 3.99 -11.59
C VAL A 197 -0.49 3.86 -11.50
N LYS A 198 -1.02 2.78 -12.06
CA LYS A 198 -2.46 2.48 -12.07
C LYS A 198 -2.82 1.59 -10.88
N PHE A 199 -3.66 2.11 -10.00
CA PHE A 199 -4.24 1.40 -8.87
C PHE A 199 -5.60 0.81 -9.26
N ARG A 200 -5.87 -0.40 -8.78
CA ARG A 200 -7.17 -1.06 -8.93
C ARG A 200 -7.60 -1.70 -7.62
N ALA A 201 -8.88 -1.58 -7.30
CA ALA A 201 -9.53 -2.25 -6.17
C ALA A 201 -10.80 -2.94 -6.65
N GLU A 202 -11.09 -4.11 -6.11
CA GLU A 202 -12.40 -4.74 -6.28
C GLU A 202 -13.40 -4.14 -5.30
N LEU A 203 -14.63 -3.99 -5.75
CA LEU A 203 -15.74 -3.54 -4.91
C LEU A 203 -16.32 -4.73 -4.19
N ASN A 204 -16.09 -4.80 -2.88
CA ASN A 204 -16.65 -5.80 -2.00
C ASN A 204 -17.90 -5.27 -1.26
N PRO A 205 -18.72 -6.15 -0.67
CA PRO A 205 -19.89 -5.75 0.12
C PRO A 205 -19.54 -4.92 1.37
N GLN A 206 -18.31 -5.02 1.86
CA GLN A 206 -17.81 -4.35 3.06
C GLN A 206 -16.84 -3.23 2.64
N LYS A 207 -17.35 -2.01 2.47
CA LYS A 207 -16.57 -0.87 1.99
C LYS A 207 -15.26 -0.68 2.76
N GLU A 208 -15.26 -0.99 4.06
CA GLU A 208 -14.11 -0.86 4.98
C GLU A 208 -12.93 -1.77 4.60
N GLU A 209 -13.16 -2.80 3.79
CA GLU A 209 -12.15 -3.73 3.30
C GLU A 209 -11.58 -3.35 1.93
N LEU A 210 -12.00 -2.22 1.35
CA LEU A 210 -11.49 -1.75 0.06
C LEU A 210 -9.95 -1.62 0.10
N ALA A 211 -9.29 -2.33 -0.81
CA ALA A 211 -7.84 -2.32 -0.96
C ALA A 211 -7.46 -2.08 -2.43
N PHE A 212 -6.79 -0.97 -2.70
CA PHE A 212 -6.20 -0.69 -4.00
C PHE A 212 -4.83 -1.35 -4.09
N VAL A 213 -4.59 -2.08 -5.17
CA VAL A 213 -3.30 -2.70 -5.47
C VAL A 213 -2.76 -2.12 -6.76
N ALA A 214 -1.45 -1.88 -6.80
CA ALA A 214 -0.72 -1.51 -8.00
C ALA A 214 0.66 -2.14 -8.04
N GLN A 215 1.15 -2.40 -9.25
CA GLN A 215 2.55 -2.69 -9.51
C GLN A 215 3.21 -1.50 -10.18
N ALA A 216 4.44 -1.20 -9.77
CA ALA A 216 5.28 -0.17 -10.35
C ALA A 216 6.67 -0.74 -10.65
N TYR A 217 7.31 -0.20 -11.69
CA TYR A 217 8.58 -0.71 -12.21
C TYR A 217 9.60 0.42 -12.33
N ASP A 218 10.86 0.08 -12.05
CA ASP A 218 12.04 0.98 -12.02
C ASP A 218 11.72 2.34 -11.37
N ILE A 219 11.24 2.29 -10.14
CA ILE A 219 11.10 3.48 -9.27
C ILE A 219 12.22 3.49 -8.24
N LYS A 220 12.47 4.62 -7.61
CA LYS A 220 13.49 4.74 -6.54
C LYS A 220 12.81 4.81 -5.18
N LEU A 221 13.38 4.16 -4.18
CA LEU A 221 12.80 4.12 -2.83
C LEU A 221 12.54 5.53 -2.28
N LEU A 222 13.55 6.42 -2.29
CA LEU A 222 13.40 7.80 -1.80
C LEU A 222 12.22 8.53 -2.46
N SER A 223 12.21 8.55 -3.78
CA SER A 223 11.21 9.29 -4.56
C SER A 223 9.80 8.75 -4.34
N SER A 224 9.68 7.42 -4.16
CA SER A 224 8.39 6.76 -3.90
C SER A 224 7.86 7.14 -2.53
N LEU A 225 8.73 7.15 -1.51
CA LEU A 225 8.37 7.60 -0.18
C LEU A 225 8.04 9.09 -0.16
N GLY A 226 8.84 9.93 -0.80
CA GLY A 226 8.60 11.36 -0.93
C GLY A 226 7.23 11.68 -1.49
N THR A 227 6.80 10.96 -2.52
CA THR A 227 5.41 11.03 -3.03
C THR A 227 4.38 10.69 -1.94
N ILE A 228 4.57 9.57 -1.24
CA ILE A 228 3.57 9.03 -0.30
C ILE A 228 3.47 9.88 0.97
N ILE A 229 4.59 10.25 1.57
CA ILE A 229 4.62 10.91 2.89
C ILE A 229 4.90 12.41 2.82
N GLY A 230 5.45 12.89 1.70
CA GLY A 230 5.90 14.26 1.47
C GLY A 230 7.41 14.44 1.75
N ASP A 231 8.11 15.14 0.86
CA ASP A 231 9.58 15.33 0.94
C ASP A 231 10.03 16.05 2.22
N THR A 232 9.27 17.06 2.67
CA THR A 232 9.56 17.82 3.90
C THR A 232 9.51 16.95 5.16
N LYS A 233 8.84 15.80 5.07
CA LYS A 233 8.61 14.87 6.18
C LYS A 233 9.66 13.78 6.30
N LEU A 234 10.46 13.60 5.24
CA LEU A 234 11.74 12.89 5.29
C LEU A 234 12.87 13.79 5.86
N GLY A 235 12.69 15.11 5.76
CA GLY A 235 13.63 16.12 6.26
C GLY A 235 13.83 16.05 7.77
N GLY A 236 15.00 15.59 8.21
CA GLY A 236 15.38 15.48 9.62
C GLY A 236 16.00 14.14 10.00
N ILE A 237 16.03 13.19 9.06
CA ILE A 237 16.80 11.96 9.21
C ILE A 237 18.05 12.10 8.34
N SER A 238 19.25 12.01 8.93
CA SER A 238 20.50 11.87 8.18
C SER A 238 20.62 10.42 7.72
N ILE A 239 20.74 10.20 6.41
CA ILE A 239 20.74 8.86 5.84
C ILE A 239 21.80 8.79 4.73
N PRO A 240 22.56 7.68 4.62
CA PRO A 240 23.48 7.52 3.50
C PRO A 240 22.71 7.48 2.17
N GLN A 241 23.20 8.23 1.19
CA GLN A 241 22.58 8.34 -0.13
C GLN A 241 22.47 6.97 -0.82
N ASP A 242 23.47 6.11 -0.63
CA ASP A 242 23.56 4.77 -1.22
C ASP A 242 22.46 3.81 -0.79
N VAL A 243 21.85 4.02 0.39
CA VAL A 243 20.75 3.16 0.88
C VAL A 243 19.38 3.67 0.41
N PHE A 244 19.27 4.95 0.05
CA PHE A 244 17.99 5.59 -0.26
C PHE A 244 17.71 5.76 -1.76
N ASP A 245 18.75 5.83 -2.59
CA ASP A 245 18.62 5.92 -4.04
C ASP A 245 18.52 4.54 -4.72
N VAL A 246 18.24 3.51 -3.93
CA VAL A 246 18.11 2.14 -4.38
C VAL A 246 16.96 2.02 -5.38
N ALA A 247 17.28 1.44 -6.53
CA ALA A 247 16.31 1.12 -7.56
C ALA A 247 15.42 -0.04 -7.09
N LEU A 248 14.13 0.09 -7.37
CA LEU A 248 13.11 -0.91 -7.15
C LEU A 248 12.64 -1.38 -8.54
N PRO A 249 13.20 -2.48 -9.08
CA PRO A 249 12.82 -3.00 -10.40
C PRO A 249 11.34 -3.37 -10.45
N THR A 250 10.81 -3.89 -9.35
CA THR A 250 9.38 -4.16 -9.18
C THR A 250 8.95 -3.83 -7.76
N SER A 251 7.80 -3.18 -7.64
CA SER A 251 7.19 -2.82 -6.35
C SER A 251 5.69 -3.05 -6.41
N THR A 252 5.14 -3.59 -5.34
CA THR A 252 3.71 -3.73 -5.11
C THR A 252 3.28 -2.77 -4.01
N PHE A 253 2.33 -1.91 -4.34
CA PHE A 253 1.71 -0.99 -3.40
C PHE A 253 0.30 -1.48 -3.08
N THR A 254 -0.03 -1.53 -1.79
CA THR A 254 -1.38 -1.81 -1.31
C THR A 254 -1.87 -0.65 -0.47
N ILE A 255 -3.01 -0.07 -0.84
CA ILE A 255 -3.60 1.09 -0.18
C ILE A 255 -4.96 0.69 0.37
N MET A 256 -5.14 0.87 1.68
CA MET A 256 -6.36 0.58 2.41
C MET A 256 -6.92 1.90 2.97
N PRO A 257 -7.76 2.63 2.21
CA PRO A 257 -8.23 3.97 2.57
C PRO A 257 -8.89 4.01 3.95
N TYR A 258 -9.77 3.06 4.24
CA TYR A 258 -10.54 3.02 5.49
C TYR A 258 -9.73 2.58 6.72
N LYS A 259 -8.54 2.02 6.50
CA LYS A 259 -7.58 1.70 7.58
C LYS A 259 -6.53 2.79 7.74
N ASP A 260 -6.56 3.85 6.93
CA ASP A 260 -5.53 4.89 6.84
C ASP A 260 -4.13 4.28 6.65
N GLN A 261 -4.01 3.22 5.84
CA GLN A 261 -2.77 2.44 5.70
C GLN A 261 -2.34 2.30 4.24
N LEU A 262 -1.04 2.43 4.01
CA LEU A 262 -0.36 2.03 2.78
C LEU A 262 0.72 0.99 3.13
N GLN A 263 0.89 0.02 2.26
CA GLN A 263 1.97 -0.98 2.30
C GLN A 263 2.77 -0.94 1.00
N LEU A 264 4.06 -1.18 1.11
CA LEU A 264 5.04 -1.30 0.03
C LEU A 264 5.76 -2.63 0.21
N ASN A 265 5.70 -3.48 -0.80
CA ASN A 265 6.55 -4.66 -0.91
C ASN A 265 7.38 -4.53 -2.19
N ALA A 266 8.68 -4.69 -2.11
CA ALA A 266 9.56 -4.60 -3.27
C ALA A 266 10.78 -5.49 -3.13
N GLU A 267 11.50 -5.67 -4.22
CA GLU A 267 12.84 -6.26 -4.20
C GLU A 267 13.83 -5.23 -4.71
N CYS A 268 15.06 -5.29 -4.20
CA CYS A 268 16.15 -4.45 -4.65
C CYS A 268 17.50 -5.15 -4.47
N ASP A 269 18.56 -4.51 -4.94
CA ASP A 269 19.91 -5.07 -4.83
C ASP A 269 20.33 -5.34 -3.38
N LEU A 270 19.81 -4.58 -2.41
CA LEU A 270 20.09 -4.78 -0.99
C LEU A 270 19.26 -5.89 -0.34
N GLY A 271 18.20 -6.38 -0.99
CA GLY A 271 17.32 -7.44 -0.47
C GLY A 271 15.82 -7.13 -0.66
N GLU A 272 14.99 -7.86 0.07
CA GLU A 272 13.54 -7.63 0.10
C GLU A 272 13.21 -6.38 0.89
N ILE A 273 12.23 -5.61 0.43
CA ILE A 273 11.73 -4.41 1.11
C ILE A 273 10.29 -4.66 1.54
N ASP A 274 10.03 -4.36 2.80
CA ASP A 274 8.70 -4.31 3.38
C ASP A 274 8.53 -2.98 4.11
N GLY A 275 7.54 -2.21 3.70
CA GLY A 275 7.26 -0.88 4.22
C GLY A 275 5.79 -0.65 4.46
N TYR A 276 5.50 0.23 5.43
CA TYR A 276 4.16 0.71 5.67
C TYR A 276 4.16 2.19 6.04
N VAL A 277 3.02 2.83 5.79
CA VAL A 277 2.67 4.16 6.27
C VAL A 277 1.28 4.07 6.87
N GLN A 278 1.09 4.61 8.07
CA GLN A 278 -0.22 4.66 8.71
C GLN A 278 -0.47 5.94 9.52
N LYS A 279 -1.72 6.34 9.62
CA LYS A 279 -2.13 7.46 10.50
C LYS A 279 -2.07 7.03 11.96
N LYS A 280 -1.47 7.86 12.82
CA LYS A 280 -1.47 7.61 14.27
C LYS A 280 -2.83 7.91 14.86
N LYS A 281 -3.42 6.91 15.51
CA LYS A 281 -4.59 7.09 16.35
C LYS A 281 -4.12 7.32 17.79
N LYS A 282 -3.93 8.58 18.20
CA LYS A 282 -3.73 8.93 19.61
C LYS A 282 -5.08 9.20 20.27
N PRO A 283 -5.46 8.51 21.36
CA PRO A 283 -6.66 8.82 22.11
C PRO A 283 -6.66 10.28 22.56
N GLY A 284 -7.72 11.04 22.26
CA GLY A 284 -7.92 12.39 22.78
C GLY A 284 -7.10 13.52 22.14
N LYS A 285 -6.25 13.26 21.14
CA LYS A 285 -5.54 14.32 20.39
C LYS A 285 -5.76 14.18 18.88
N LYS A 286 -6.32 15.21 18.25
CA LYS A 286 -6.36 15.39 16.79
C LYS A 286 -4.97 15.77 16.25
N ASP A 287 -3.97 14.95 16.52
CA ASP A 287 -2.63 15.17 15.99
C ASP A 287 -2.52 14.36 14.69
N ASN A 288 -2.47 15.04 13.54
CA ASN A 288 -2.35 14.45 12.19
C ASN A 288 -0.93 13.89 11.94
N LYS A 289 -0.40 13.13 12.89
CA LYS A 289 0.93 12.50 12.77
C LYS A 289 0.74 11.12 12.14
N TYR A 290 1.48 10.85 11.08
CA TYR A 290 1.61 9.53 10.49
C TYR A 290 2.88 8.89 11.04
N GLU A 291 2.92 7.57 11.01
CA GLU A 291 4.12 6.80 11.24
C GLU A 291 4.42 5.97 10.00
N TYR A 292 5.70 5.82 9.70
CA TYR A 292 6.15 4.93 8.66
C TYR A 292 7.29 4.07 9.20
N MET A 293 7.37 2.88 8.63
CA MET A 293 8.52 2.01 8.81
C MET A 293 8.82 1.34 7.49
N ILE A 294 10.10 1.19 7.17
CA ILE A 294 10.56 0.46 6.00
C ILE A 294 11.70 -0.42 6.46
N THR A 295 11.65 -1.67 6.10
CA THR A 295 12.65 -2.66 6.45
C THR A 295 13.20 -3.24 5.16
N ILE A 296 14.51 -3.15 4.99
CA ILE A 296 15.24 -3.93 4.01
C ILE A 296 15.74 -5.19 4.73
N LEU A 297 15.41 -6.34 4.16
CA LEU A 297 15.80 -7.67 4.57
C LEU A 297 16.81 -8.20 3.55
N PRO A 298 18.12 -7.97 3.78
CA PRO A 298 19.15 -8.59 2.97
C PRO A 298 19.06 -10.10 2.93
N GLY A 299 19.35 -10.67 1.76
CA GLY A 299 19.49 -12.11 1.58
C GLY A 299 20.75 -12.68 2.25
N ASP A 300 20.85 -14.00 2.23
CA ASP A 300 21.99 -14.72 2.80
C ASP A 300 23.33 -14.29 2.17
N GLY A 301 24.36 -14.16 3.01
CA GLY A 301 25.69 -13.74 2.56
C GLY A 301 25.82 -12.24 2.24
N PHE A 302 24.83 -11.43 2.60
CA PHE A 302 24.91 -9.98 2.49
C PHE A 302 26.14 -9.42 3.23
N LYS A 303 26.81 -8.49 2.55
CA LYS A 303 28.01 -7.80 3.04
C LYS A 303 27.69 -6.33 3.30
N PRO A 304 27.96 -5.78 4.49
CA PRO A 304 27.78 -4.35 4.78
C PRO A 304 28.51 -3.43 3.78
N SER A 305 29.61 -3.87 3.17
CA SER A 305 30.28 -3.12 2.09
C SER A 305 29.40 -2.81 0.87
N ARG A 306 28.31 -3.57 0.67
CA ARG A 306 27.32 -3.28 -0.39
C ARG A 306 26.51 -2.01 -0.13
N ILE A 307 26.43 -1.58 1.13
CA ILE A 307 25.87 -0.27 1.48
C ILE A 307 26.88 0.82 1.13
N HIS A 308 28.12 0.67 1.60
CA HIS A 308 29.19 1.63 1.34
C HIS A 308 30.56 1.00 1.64
N GLU A 309 31.60 1.33 0.87
CA GLU A 309 32.94 0.75 1.00
C GLU A 309 33.57 0.89 2.41
N LYS A 310 33.39 2.04 3.08
CA LYS A 310 33.79 2.27 4.48
C LYS A 310 33.34 1.18 5.47
N LEU A 311 32.26 0.44 5.17
CA LEU A 311 31.76 -0.64 6.03
C LEU A 311 32.42 -2.00 5.77
N LYS A 312 33.39 -2.09 4.85
CA LYS A 312 34.07 -3.34 4.45
C LYS A 312 34.74 -4.09 5.61
N ILE A 313 35.10 -3.41 6.70
CA ILE A 313 35.63 -4.08 7.88
C ILE A 313 34.59 -5.00 8.53
N LEU A 314 33.30 -4.64 8.45
CA LEU A 314 32.20 -5.45 8.97
C LEU A 314 31.96 -6.73 8.14
N ASP A 315 32.41 -6.79 6.89
CA ASP A 315 32.27 -8.00 6.05
C ASP A 315 33.03 -9.20 6.64
N LYS A 316 34.02 -8.94 7.50
CA LYS A 316 34.82 -9.97 8.19
C LYS A 316 34.19 -10.43 9.50
N ILE A 317 33.13 -9.73 9.94
CA ILE A 317 32.44 -10.02 11.19
C ILE A 317 31.21 -10.84 10.85
N ASP A 318 31.01 -11.90 11.61
CA ASP A 318 29.84 -12.73 11.45
C ASP A 318 28.60 -12.02 12.03
N LEU A 319 27.96 -11.24 11.17
CA LEU A 319 26.69 -10.57 11.44
C LEU A 319 25.57 -11.32 10.73
N SER A 320 24.71 -11.98 11.51
CA SER A 320 23.56 -12.71 10.98
C SER A 320 22.27 -11.90 11.11
N ASN A 321 21.22 -12.27 10.36
CA ASN A 321 19.91 -11.60 10.38
C ASN A 321 20.01 -10.07 10.26
N GLN A 322 20.90 -9.60 9.38
CA GLN A 322 21.11 -8.18 9.14
C GLN A 322 19.81 -7.56 8.59
N LYS A 323 19.48 -6.35 9.03
CA LYS A 323 18.30 -5.59 8.63
C LYS A 323 18.65 -4.13 8.57
N ILE A 324 18.07 -3.41 7.61
CA ILE A 324 18.13 -1.95 7.57
C ILE A 324 16.73 -1.44 7.81
N VAL A 325 16.55 -0.65 8.85
CA VAL A 325 15.23 -0.17 9.27
C VAL A 325 15.21 1.35 9.19
N PHE A 326 14.20 1.86 8.51
CA PHE A 326 13.86 3.28 8.48
C PHE A 326 12.58 3.45 9.27
N SER A 327 12.59 4.36 10.23
CA SER A 327 11.41 4.64 11.04
C SER A 327 11.24 6.13 11.25
N SER A 328 9.99 6.59 11.17
CA SER A 328 9.63 7.97 11.54
C SER A 328 9.84 8.26 13.02
N GLU A 329 9.90 7.21 13.86
CA GLU A 329 9.93 7.35 15.32
C GLU A 329 10.70 6.23 16.03
N LYS A 330 11.07 6.50 17.29
CA LYS A 330 11.61 5.48 18.19
C LYS A 330 10.46 4.58 18.67
N LYS A 331 10.67 3.27 18.65
CA LYS A 331 9.73 2.26 19.16
C LYS A 331 10.46 1.33 20.13
N SER A 332 9.85 1.08 21.29
CA SER A 332 10.37 0.10 22.25
C SER A 332 10.28 -1.32 21.67
N LYS A 333 11.00 -2.27 22.26
CA LYS A 333 10.91 -3.69 21.89
C LYS A 333 9.48 -4.22 22.05
N GLU A 334 8.77 -3.74 23.07
CA GLU A 334 7.39 -4.09 23.38
C GLU A 334 6.42 -3.54 22.32
N ASP A 335 6.65 -2.31 21.85
CA ASP A 335 5.83 -1.70 20.79
C ASP A 335 6.04 -2.44 19.46
N VAL A 336 7.28 -2.83 19.16
CA VAL A 336 7.61 -3.64 17.99
C VAL A 336 6.94 -5.01 18.06
N LYS A 337 6.95 -5.67 19.23
CA LYS A 337 6.27 -6.97 19.43
C LYS A 337 4.75 -6.92 19.27
N LYS A 338 4.11 -5.77 19.49
CA LYS A 338 2.64 -5.58 19.36
C LYS A 338 2.22 -5.17 17.96
N SER A 339 3.18 -4.93 17.08
CA SER A 339 2.93 -4.46 15.73
C SER A 339 2.81 -5.60 14.73
N SER A 340 2.36 -5.29 13.51
CA SER A 340 2.29 -6.24 12.40
C SER A 340 3.65 -6.76 11.91
N TYR A 341 4.76 -6.30 12.50
CA TYR A 341 6.13 -6.64 12.11
C TYR A 341 6.95 -7.26 13.25
N ALA A 342 6.29 -7.73 14.32
CA ALA A 342 6.90 -8.40 15.46
C ALA A 342 7.78 -9.61 15.05
N ASP A 343 7.34 -10.38 14.06
CA ASP A 343 8.06 -11.55 13.56
C ASP A 343 9.37 -11.17 12.85
N ARG A 344 9.45 -9.91 12.38
CA ARG A 344 10.56 -9.39 11.59
C ARG A 344 11.57 -8.63 12.44
N LEU A 345 11.20 -8.06 13.59
CA LEU A 345 12.11 -7.27 14.44
C LEU A 345 12.01 -7.70 15.91
N LYS A 346 13.12 -8.21 16.47
CA LYS A 346 13.21 -8.68 17.86
C LYS A 346 13.79 -7.63 18.82
N SER A 347 14.08 -6.42 18.32
CA SER A 347 14.67 -5.31 19.08
C SER A 347 13.81 -4.06 18.96
N GLY A 348 14.06 -3.09 19.84
CA GLY A 348 13.57 -1.72 19.64
C GLY A 348 14.16 -1.12 18.36
N ILE A 349 13.51 -0.06 17.88
CA ILE A 349 13.89 0.66 16.66
C ILE A 349 14.07 2.13 17.03
N ASN A 350 15.12 2.77 16.52
CA ASN A 350 15.30 4.21 16.69
C ASN A 350 14.62 4.99 15.58
N LYS A 351 14.29 6.25 15.85
CA LYS A 351 13.91 7.18 14.78
C LYS A 351 15.09 7.33 13.82
N GLY A 352 14.81 7.24 12.54
CA GLY A 352 15.79 7.41 11.47
C GLY A 352 16.12 6.12 10.73
N CYS A 353 17.28 6.09 10.07
CA CYS A 353 17.81 4.87 9.46
C CYS A 353 18.72 4.16 10.46
N SER A 354 18.58 2.85 10.62
CA SER A 354 19.45 2.06 11.49
C SER A 354 19.71 0.69 10.87
N MET A 355 20.94 0.20 11.03
CA MET A 355 21.27 -1.19 10.82
C MET A 355 21.01 -1.97 12.12
N VAL A 356 20.45 -3.17 12.00
CA VAL A 356 20.27 -4.12 13.08
C VAL A 356 20.87 -5.44 12.64
N ALA A 357 21.63 -6.10 13.51
CA ALA A 357 22.22 -7.41 13.21
C ALA A 357 22.39 -8.23 14.48
N ASN A 358 22.41 -9.55 14.33
CA ASN A 358 22.78 -10.46 15.39
C ASN A 358 24.28 -10.73 15.33
N PHE A 359 24.93 -10.63 16.48
CA PHE A 359 26.34 -10.94 16.65
C PHE A 359 26.50 -12.14 17.58
N ASP A 360 27.15 -13.19 17.09
CA ASP A 360 27.43 -14.41 17.83
C ASP A 360 28.75 -14.27 18.60
N LEU A 361 28.64 -14.11 19.92
CA LEU A 361 29.78 -13.92 20.80
C LEU A 361 30.63 -15.19 20.95
N THR A 362 30.08 -16.37 20.67
CA THR A 362 30.82 -17.64 20.76
C THR A 362 31.92 -17.73 19.72
N LYS A 363 31.72 -17.09 18.57
CA LYS A 363 32.70 -17.03 17.47
C LYS A 363 33.93 -16.19 17.81
N VAL A 364 33.79 -15.26 18.75
CA VAL A 364 34.88 -14.42 19.27
C VAL A 364 35.25 -14.78 20.72
N LYS A 365 34.67 -15.85 21.28
CA LYS A 365 34.90 -16.34 22.66
C LYS A 365 34.65 -15.30 23.76
N LEU A 366 33.76 -14.33 23.50
CA LEU A 366 33.35 -13.32 24.48
C LEU A 366 32.10 -13.75 25.26
N ASP A 367 31.48 -14.86 24.89
CA ASP A 367 30.27 -15.39 25.53
C ASP A 367 30.52 -15.81 26.97
N HIS A 368 31.70 -16.35 27.28
CA HIS A 368 32.08 -16.71 28.65
C HIS A 368 32.27 -15.50 29.56
N LEU A 369 32.71 -14.37 29.00
CA LEU A 369 32.89 -13.13 29.75
C LEU A 369 31.55 -12.43 29.98
N ILE A 370 30.73 -12.32 28.94
CA ILE A 370 29.49 -11.54 28.98
C ILE A 370 28.33 -12.38 29.55
N GLY A 371 28.42 -13.71 29.53
CA GLY A 371 27.37 -14.62 30.00
C GLY A 371 26.22 -14.80 29.00
N VAL A 372 26.33 -14.26 27.78
CA VAL A 372 25.33 -14.39 26.71
C VAL A 372 25.99 -14.83 25.42
N LYS A 373 25.29 -15.67 24.64
CA LYS A 373 25.83 -16.20 23.38
C LYS A 373 25.63 -15.27 22.19
N ASN A 374 24.57 -14.48 22.20
CA ASN A 374 24.18 -13.64 21.06
C ASN A 374 23.77 -12.24 21.54
N LEU A 375 24.18 -11.23 20.79
CA LEU A 375 23.74 -9.84 20.97
C LEU A 375 22.99 -9.36 19.74
N VAL A 376 21.97 -8.54 19.95
CA VAL A 376 21.32 -7.80 18.86
C VAL A 376 21.92 -6.40 18.83
N LEU A 377 22.84 -6.19 17.90
CA LEU A 377 23.49 -4.90 17.71
C LEU A 377 22.63 -3.99 16.85
N SER A 378 22.57 -2.71 17.20
CA SER A 378 21.94 -1.67 16.38
C SER A 378 22.84 -0.46 16.24
N SER A 379 22.85 0.17 15.06
CA SER A 379 23.52 1.44 14.85
C SER A 379 22.71 2.35 13.93
N PRO A 380 22.57 3.65 14.24
CA PRO A 380 22.10 4.62 13.26
C PRO A 380 23.02 4.66 12.04
N LEU A 381 22.45 4.51 10.84
CA LEU A 381 23.18 4.77 9.60
C LEU A 381 23.03 6.25 9.28
N THR A 382 24.12 7.01 9.39
CA THR A 382 24.16 8.45 9.08
C THR A 382 25.07 8.69 7.88
N ALA A 383 25.13 9.93 7.38
CA ALA A 383 26.09 10.30 6.34
C ALA A 383 27.56 10.05 6.73
N LYS A 384 27.88 9.93 8.02
CA LYS A 384 29.23 9.63 8.54
C LYS A 384 29.35 8.16 8.91
N LEU A 385 29.37 7.28 7.91
CA LEU A 385 29.43 5.83 8.10
C LEU A 385 30.71 5.33 8.78
N ASP A 386 31.79 6.10 8.75
CA ASP A 386 33.04 5.85 9.49
C ASP A 386 32.92 6.10 10.99
N GLN A 387 31.87 6.79 11.44
CA GLN A 387 31.56 7.02 12.86
C GLN A 387 30.45 6.10 13.37
N MET A 388 30.09 5.08 12.58
CA MET A 388 29.08 4.10 12.96
C MET A 388 29.53 3.33 14.21
N VAL A 389 28.63 3.15 15.16
CA VAL A 389 28.85 2.36 16.38
C VAL A 389 27.68 1.38 16.54
N LEU A 390 27.95 0.09 16.36
CA LEU A 390 26.99 -0.98 16.60
C LEU A 390 26.94 -1.26 18.09
N GLN A 391 25.78 -1.07 18.71
CA GLN A 391 25.64 -1.13 20.16
C GLN A 391 24.50 -2.06 20.59
N SER A 392 24.67 -2.68 21.76
CA SER A 392 23.62 -3.41 22.47
C SER A 392 23.75 -3.14 23.96
N SER A 393 22.62 -2.91 24.63
CA SER A 393 22.56 -3.03 26.09
C SER A 393 22.56 -4.51 26.46
N ILE A 394 23.25 -4.85 27.52
CA ILE A 394 23.30 -6.19 28.10
C ILE A 394 22.60 -6.10 29.46
N ASP A 395 21.51 -6.84 29.59
CA ASP A 395 20.74 -6.94 30.84
C ASP A 395 21.36 -8.03 31.73
N ALA A 396 22.62 -7.80 32.11
CA ALA A 396 23.38 -8.69 32.98
C ALA A 396 24.45 -7.90 33.74
N GLU A 397 24.74 -8.36 34.95
CA GLU A 397 25.90 -7.94 35.72
C GLU A 397 27.09 -8.82 35.34
N ILE A 398 28.23 -8.20 35.00
CA ILE A 398 29.44 -8.92 34.60
C ILE A 398 30.46 -8.82 35.74
N ALA A 399 30.80 -9.95 36.36
CA ALA A 399 31.86 -10.01 37.36
C ALA A 399 33.21 -9.74 36.70
N MET A 400 33.91 -8.70 37.16
CA MET A 400 35.24 -8.28 36.70
C MET A 400 36.30 -8.63 37.75
N GLY A 401 36.22 -9.86 38.29
CA GLY A 401 37.06 -10.34 39.40
C GLY A 401 36.27 -10.51 40.71
N PRO A 402 36.95 -10.71 41.85
CA PRO A 402 36.31 -11.01 43.14
C PRO A 402 35.66 -9.78 43.80
N THR A 403 36.09 -8.57 43.45
CA THR A 403 35.69 -7.32 44.13
C THR A 403 34.97 -6.33 43.23
N ALA A 404 34.85 -6.60 41.93
CA ALA A 404 34.31 -5.65 40.95
C ALA A 404 33.22 -6.28 40.08
N THR A 405 32.14 -5.51 39.85
CA THR A 405 31.01 -5.90 39.00
C THR A 405 30.67 -4.76 38.05
N LEU A 406 30.56 -5.06 36.76
CA LEU A 406 30.09 -4.12 35.75
C LEU A 406 28.56 -4.25 35.59
N THR A 407 27.86 -3.16 35.86
CA THR A 407 26.40 -3.02 35.72
C THR A 407 26.06 -2.04 34.60
N GLU A 408 24.79 -2.01 34.17
CA GLU A 408 24.33 -1.15 33.06
C GLU A 408 25.16 -1.32 31.78
N VAL A 409 25.55 -2.57 31.49
CA VAL A 409 26.57 -2.85 30.48
C VAL A 409 26.08 -2.52 29.08
N GLN A 410 26.91 -1.80 28.34
CA GLN A 410 26.75 -1.52 26.93
C GLN A 410 27.92 -2.12 26.14
N PHE A 411 27.60 -3.04 25.24
CA PHE A 411 28.54 -3.51 24.23
C PHE A 411 28.56 -2.55 23.05
N GLN A 412 29.75 -2.20 22.58
CA GLN A 412 29.97 -1.40 21.38
C GLN A 412 30.95 -2.09 20.42
N LEU A 413 30.64 -2.00 19.13
CA LEU A 413 31.47 -2.43 18.03
C LEU A 413 31.64 -1.23 17.09
N ARG A 414 32.89 -0.74 16.95
CA ARG A 414 33.24 0.41 16.12
C ARG A 414 33.93 -0.04 14.84
N PRO A 415 33.20 -0.14 13.71
CA PRO A 415 33.79 -0.45 12.42
C PRO A 415 34.50 0.75 11.77
N SER A 416 35.55 1.26 12.41
CA SER A 416 36.44 2.23 11.76
C SER A 416 37.54 1.49 10.99
N PRO A 417 37.82 1.85 9.72
CA PRO A 417 38.97 1.31 8.99
C PRO A 417 40.32 1.64 9.64
N LYS A 418 40.38 2.72 10.43
CA LYS A 418 41.60 3.15 11.14
C LYS A 418 41.65 2.58 12.56
N ASP A 419 40.50 2.51 13.22
CA ASP A 419 40.38 2.26 14.66
C ASP A 419 39.27 1.24 14.95
N PHE A 420 39.42 0.03 14.41
CA PHE A 420 38.45 -1.02 14.71
C PHE A 420 38.52 -1.37 16.20
N SER A 421 37.42 -1.21 16.93
CA SER A 421 37.39 -1.51 18.36
C SER A 421 36.13 -2.23 18.82
N ILE A 422 36.30 -2.99 19.89
CA ILE A 422 35.24 -3.63 20.67
C ILE A 422 35.30 -3.05 22.08
N ALA A 423 34.20 -2.53 22.59
CA ALA A 423 34.16 -1.97 23.93
C ALA A 423 33.01 -2.54 24.78
N LEU A 424 33.28 -2.71 26.07
CA LEU A 424 32.30 -2.97 27.12
C LEU A 424 32.31 -1.77 28.05
N LEU A 425 31.26 -0.96 27.99
CA LEU A 425 31.08 0.22 28.83
C LEU A 425 29.99 -0.04 29.87
N GLY A 426 29.99 0.67 30.99
CA GLY A 426 29.00 0.54 32.04
C GLY A 426 29.39 1.27 33.31
N VAL A 427 28.76 0.87 34.41
CA VAL A 427 29.10 1.32 35.77
C VAL A 427 29.79 0.19 36.50
N MET A 428 31.08 0.34 36.77
CA MET A 428 31.87 -0.60 37.54
C MET A 428 31.72 -0.28 39.03
N LYS A 429 31.12 -1.21 39.77
CA LYS A 429 31.00 -1.17 41.22
C LYS A 429 32.11 -2.00 41.83
N THR A 430 32.96 -1.39 42.65
CA THR A 430 34.11 -2.05 43.27
C THR A 430 34.02 -1.95 44.79
N GLN A 431 34.07 -3.09 45.47
CA GLN A 431 34.18 -3.15 46.92
C GLN A 431 35.66 -3.16 47.32
N ILE A 432 36.10 -2.14 48.04
CA ILE A 432 37.44 -2.07 48.64
C ILE A 432 37.25 -1.97 50.14
N GLU A 433 37.57 -3.04 50.86
CA GLU A 433 37.28 -3.15 52.31
C GLU A 433 35.79 -2.87 52.59
N ASP A 434 35.48 -1.81 53.33
CA ASP A 434 34.10 -1.41 53.66
C ASP A 434 33.50 -0.39 52.66
N ASP A 435 34.30 0.13 51.73
CA ASP A 435 33.88 1.18 50.80
C ASP A 435 33.43 0.64 49.44
N LEU A 436 32.29 1.15 48.97
CA LEU A 436 31.75 0.89 47.63
C LEU A 436 32.07 2.06 46.70
N LEU A 437 32.94 1.81 45.72
CA LEU A 437 33.31 2.80 44.70
C LEU A 437 32.58 2.53 43.39
N GLU A 438 32.02 3.57 42.78
CA GLU A 438 31.38 3.51 41.46
C GLU A 438 32.19 4.28 40.41
N PHE A 439 32.51 3.60 39.31
CA PHE A 439 33.23 4.17 38.18
C PHE A 439 32.38 4.06 36.92
N LYS A 440 32.11 5.17 36.26
CA LYS A 440 31.55 5.16 34.90
C LYS A 440 32.68 4.95 33.91
N GLY A 441 32.64 3.85 33.17
CA GLY A 441 33.82 3.43 32.45
C GLY A 441 33.64 2.16 31.66
N GLY A 442 34.76 1.56 31.28
CA GLY A 442 34.76 0.34 30.52
C GLY A 442 36.13 -0.05 29.99
N VAL A 443 36.11 -1.16 29.27
CA VAL A 443 37.26 -1.71 28.58
C VAL A 443 37.03 -1.56 27.08
N GLU A 444 38.00 -0.97 26.37
CA GLU A 444 38.01 -0.90 24.91
C GLU A 444 39.24 -1.68 24.39
N LEU A 445 38.99 -2.68 23.56
CA LEU A 445 40.01 -3.40 22.82
C LEU A 445 40.11 -2.81 21.40
N VAL A 446 41.23 -2.18 21.08
CA VAL A 446 41.51 -1.66 19.74
C VAL A 446 42.32 -2.68 18.97
N LEU A 447 41.76 -3.24 17.90
CA LEU A 447 42.42 -4.32 17.16
C LEU A 447 43.50 -3.82 16.19
N SER A 448 43.47 -2.55 15.79
CA SER A 448 44.46 -2.00 14.84
C SER A 448 45.87 -1.95 15.43
N ASP A 449 46.00 -1.68 16.72
CA ASP A 449 47.28 -1.63 17.43
C ASP A 449 47.40 -2.67 18.57
N GLN A 450 46.38 -3.53 18.73
CA GLN A 450 46.28 -4.54 19.80
C GLN A 450 46.35 -3.94 21.21
N SER A 451 45.89 -2.70 21.39
CA SER A 451 45.84 -2.05 22.70
C SER A 451 44.55 -2.38 23.47
N LEU A 452 44.71 -2.50 24.79
CA LEU A 452 43.60 -2.57 25.75
C LEU A 452 43.55 -1.25 26.50
N ASN A 453 42.51 -0.48 26.28
CA ASN A 453 42.30 0.81 26.92
C ASN A 453 41.27 0.67 28.04
N PHE A 454 41.59 1.22 29.20
CA PHE A 454 40.67 1.31 30.34
C PHE A 454 40.19 2.75 30.46
N LEU A 455 38.88 2.95 30.39
CA LEU A 455 38.23 4.23 30.59
C LEU A 455 37.53 4.18 31.93
N ALA A 456 37.85 5.07 32.86
CA ALA A 456 37.10 5.18 34.10
C ALA A 456 37.05 6.64 34.56
N MET A 457 35.85 7.09 34.88
CA MET A 457 35.59 8.33 35.58
C MET A 457 34.90 7.97 36.89
N MET A 458 35.56 8.27 38.00
CA MET A 458 35.01 8.04 39.32
C MET A 458 33.88 9.03 39.61
N GLU A 459 32.75 8.56 40.14
CA GLU A 459 31.70 9.42 40.68
C GLU A 459 31.73 9.37 42.21
N GLY A 460 32.00 10.50 42.85
CA GLY A 460 32.03 10.65 44.32
C GLY A 460 33.10 11.62 44.82
N GLU A 461 32.94 12.11 46.05
CA GLU A 461 34.04 12.75 46.80
C GLU A 461 34.95 11.64 47.33
N TRP A 462 36.23 11.69 46.93
CA TRP A 462 37.24 10.76 47.42
C TRP A 462 37.90 11.40 48.63
N ASP A 463 37.46 11.04 49.83
CA ASP A 463 38.16 11.40 51.06
C ASP A 463 39.46 10.58 51.12
N ASP A 464 40.58 11.27 50.93
CA ASP A 464 41.95 10.73 50.91
C ASP A 464 42.30 9.76 49.75
N PRO A 465 42.44 10.28 48.51
CA PRO A 465 42.79 9.49 47.32
C PRO A 465 44.06 8.66 47.38
N MET A 466 44.99 9.06 48.24
CA MET A 466 46.37 8.58 48.22
C MET A 466 46.82 8.06 49.59
N GLY A 467 45.92 8.05 50.58
CA GLY A 467 46.25 7.63 51.94
C GLY A 467 47.33 8.49 52.60
N ILE A 468 47.33 9.82 52.37
CA ILE A 468 48.37 10.75 52.87
C ILE A 468 47.81 11.72 53.90
#